data_AF-A0A3E0Q723-F1
#
_entry.id   AF-A0A3E0Q723-F1
#
_cell.length_a   1.000
_cell.length_b   1.000
_cell.length_c   1.000
_cell.angle_alpha   90.00
_cell.angle_beta   90.00
_cell.angle_gamma   90.00
#
_symmetry.space_group_name_H-M   'P 1'
#
loop_
_entity.id
_entity.type
_entity.pdbx_description
1 polymer ?
#
loop_
_entity_poly.entity_id
_entity_poly.type
_entity_poly.pdbx_seq_one_letter_code
_entity_poly.pdbx_strand_id
1 'polypeptide(L)'
;MNSGPVDLVEELRLRRWARLHHVPADERDGDWHPVIHDEMRRKDVEADGTDREVSPYVPLAPETARLHQPHEREAPYFFTTPAPVDQLHYT
;
A
#
# COMPACT_ATOMS: atom_id res chain seq x y z
N MET A 1 28.68 -2.05 -11.28
CA MET A 1 27.78 -0.90 -11.02
C MET A 1 26.63 -0.96 -12.01
N ASN A 2 25.49 -1.56 -11.62
CA ASN A 2 24.29 -1.61 -12.45
C ASN A 2 23.54 -0.28 -12.26
N SER A 3 23.86 0.70 -13.11
CA SER A 3 23.26 2.05 -13.09
C SER A 3 22.48 2.34 -14.38
N GLY A 4 21.98 1.29 -15.04
CA GLY A 4 21.08 1.43 -16.18
C GLY A 4 19.74 2.05 -15.77
N PRO A 5 18.96 2.58 -16.72
CA PRO A 5 17.61 3.06 -16.43
C PRO A 5 16.77 1.90 -15.90
N VAL A 6 16.35 2.00 -14.64
CA VAL A 6 15.46 1.03 -14.00
C VAL A 6 14.03 1.34 -14.41
N ASP A 7 13.26 0.33 -14.79
CA ASP A 7 11.84 0.51 -15.06
C ASP A 7 11.10 0.99 -13.79
N LEU A 8 10.07 1.82 -13.93
CA LEU A 8 9.34 2.37 -12.80
C LEU A 8 8.80 1.27 -11.87
N VAL A 9 8.30 0.16 -12.45
CA VAL A 9 7.79 -0.96 -11.66
C VAL A 9 8.91 -1.63 -10.84
N GLU A 10 10.09 -1.78 -11.42
CA GLU A 10 11.26 -2.34 -10.74
C GLU A 10 11.74 -1.40 -9.63
N GLU A 11 11.82 -0.10 -9.89
CA GLU A 11 12.19 0.89 -8.88
C GLU A 11 11.24 0.83 -7.67
N LEU A 12 9.93 0.80 -7.92
CA LEU A 12 8.93 0.70 -6.85
C LEU A 12 9.06 -0.61 -6.05
N ARG A 13 9.38 -1.73 -6.71
CA ARG A 13 9.64 -3.00 -6.01
C ARG A 13 10.88 -2.91 -5.13
N LEU A 14 11.97 -2.32 -5.64
CA LEU A 14 13.20 -2.11 -4.88
C LEU A 14 12.98 -1.21 -3.66
N ARG A 15 12.24 -0.10 -3.82
CA ARG A 15 11.87 0.80 -2.72
C ARG A 15 11.04 0.08 -1.66
N ARG A 16 10.05 -0.70 -2.09
CA ARG A 16 9.23 -1.52 -1.17
C ARG A 16 10.11 -2.50 -0.39
N TRP A 17 11.01 -3.20 -1.09
CA TRP A 17 11.93 -4.13 -0.46
C TRP A 17 12.83 -3.43 0.57
N ALA A 18 13.39 -2.27 0.23
CA ALA A 18 14.24 -1.46 1.10
C ALA A 18 13.51 -1.02 2.38
N ARG A 19 12.22 -0.64 2.28
CA ARG A 19 11.41 -0.30 3.46
C ARG A 19 11.17 -1.49 4.38
N LEU A 20 10.95 -2.69 3.82
CA LEU A 20 10.71 -3.93 4.57
C LEU A 20 11.98 -4.48 5.23
N HIS A 21 13.14 -4.35 4.58
CA HIS A 21 14.43 -4.90 5.03
C HIS A 21 15.40 -3.79 5.41
N HIS A 22 14.89 -2.73 6.02
CA HIS A 22 15.71 -1.59 6.43
C HIS A 22 16.74 -2.00 7.49
N VAL A 23 17.98 -1.60 7.25
CA VAL A 23 19.10 -1.79 8.18
C VAL A 23 19.84 -0.47 8.44
N PRO A 24 20.50 -0.32 9.59
CA PRO A 24 21.37 0.81 9.90
C PRO A 24 22.49 1.01 8.87
N ALA A 25 23.04 2.22 8.78
CA ALA A 25 23.99 2.58 7.72
C ALA A 25 25.27 1.73 7.71
N ASP A 26 25.70 1.26 8.87
CA ASP A 26 26.86 0.41 9.11
C ASP A 26 26.68 -1.05 8.67
N GLU A 27 25.43 -1.52 8.55
CA GLU A 27 25.09 -2.88 8.11
C GLU A 27 24.70 -2.96 6.63
N ARG A 28 24.75 -1.85 5.88
CA ARG A 28 24.35 -1.81 4.46
C ARG A 28 25.43 -2.42 3.59
N ASP A 29 25.03 -3.39 2.77
CA ASP A 29 25.89 -3.93 1.73
C ASP A 29 26.06 -2.90 0.59
N GLY A 30 27.30 -2.60 0.22
CA GLY A 30 27.63 -1.65 -0.83
C GLY A 30 27.30 -2.13 -2.25
N ASP A 31 27.03 -3.43 -2.43
CA ASP A 31 26.63 -4.01 -3.71
C ASP A 31 25.12 -3.87 -3.98
N TRP A 32 24.36 -3.35 -3.02
CA TRP A 32 22.94 -3.09 -3.22
C TRP A 32 22.67 -1.98 -4.24
N HIS A 33 21.46 -2.04 -4.79
CA HIS A 33 21.05 -1.07 -5.80
C HIS A 33 20.97 0.35 -5.20
N PRO A 34 21.39 1.42 -5.90
CA PRO A 34 21.36 2.79 -5.39
C PRO A 34 19.98 3.24 -4.91
N VAL A 35 18.91 2.78 -5.57
CA VAL A 35 17.51 3.01 -5.15
C VAL A 35 17.24 2.50 -3.72
N ILE A 36 17.82 1.36 -3.35
CA ILE A 36 17.68 0.79 -2.00
C ILE A 36 18.38 1.72 -1.00
N HIS A 37 19.62 2.13 -1.29
CA HIS A 37 20.37 3.04 -0.42
C HIS A 37 19.67 4.39 -0.25
N ASP A 38 19.14 4.96 -1.32
CA ASP A 38 18.39 6.21 -1.29
C ASP A 38 17.11 6.09 -0.46
N GLU A 39 16.38 4.97 -0.61
CA GLU A 39 15.15 4.73 0.14
C GLU A 39 15.42 4.51 1.63
N MET A 40 16.45 3.74 1.97
CA MET A 40 16.84 3.54 3.36
C MET A 40 17.27 4.85 4.03
N ARG A 41 18.00 5.72 3.32
CA ARG A 41 18.36 7.06 3.82
C ARG A 41 17.15 7.94 4.09
N ARG A 42 16.12 7.89 3.22
CA ARG A 42 14.86 8.60 3.47
C ARG A 42 14.18 8.07 4.73
N LYS A 43 14.12 6.75 4.89
CA LYS A 43 13.53 6.11 6.07
C LYS A 43 14.30 6.45 7.36
N ASP A 44 15.63 6.57 7.31
CA ASP A 44 16.44 7.03 8.46
C ASP A 44 16.00 8.42 8.92
N VAL A 45 15.81 9.36 8.00
CA VAL A 45 15.35 10.73 8.29
C VAL A 45 13.92 10.74 8.82
N GLU A 46 13.04 9.88 8.31
CA GLU A 46 11.67 9.73 8.82
C GLU A 46 11.66 9.26 10.28
N ALA A 47 12.55 8.33 10.65
CA ALA A 47 12.70 7.83 12.02
C ALA A 47 13.31 8.88 12.96
N ASP A 48 14.33 9.61 12.50
CA ASP A 48 14.97 10.71 13.24
C ASP A 48 14.02 11.92 13.40
N GLY A 49 13.12 12.13 12.45
CA GLY A 49 12.10 13.19 12.44
C GLY A 49 10.94 13.01 13.43
N THR A 50 11.00 12.03 14.33
CA THR A 50 10.01 11.79 15.39
C THR A 50 9.92 12.89 16.45
N ASP A 51 10.77 13.93 16.35
CA ASP A 51 10.72 15.13 17.20
C ASP A 51 10.04 16.34 16.50
N ARG A 52 9.52 16.17 15.28
CA ARG A 52 8.58 17.15 14.71
C ARG A 52 7.19 16.76 15.16
N GLU A 53 6.43 17.75 15.64
CA GLU A 53 5.07 17.74 16.19
C GLU A 53 3.98 17.13 15.27
N VAL A 54 4.26 16.03 14.59
CA VAL A 54 3.31 15.23 13.83
C VAL A 54 2.55 14.41 14.85
N SER A 55 1.55 15.05 15.46
CA SER A 55 0.55 14.36 16.24
C SER A 55 0.05 13.17 15.42
N PRO A 56 0.06 11.93 15.97
CA PRO A 56 -0.58 10.78 15.31
C PRO A 56 -2.09 11.01 15.11
N TYR A 57 -2.62 12.06 15.75
CA TYR A 57 -3.93 12.61 15.51
C TYR A 57 -3.89 13.52 14.28
N VAL A 58 -4.56 13.09 13.21
CA VAL A 58 -5.04 14.00 12.15
C VAL A 58 -6.31 14.64 12.71
N PRO A 59 -6.30 15.93 13.13
CA PRO A 59 -7.53 16.59 13.53
C PRO A 59 -8.42 16.67 12.28
N LEU A 60 -9.43 15.80 12.22
CA LEU A 60 -10.55 16.01 11.33
C LEU A 60 -11.14 17.35 11.73
N ALA A 61 -10.96 18.38 10.89
CA ALA A 61 -11.60 19.66 11.13
C ALA A 61 -13.10 19.39 11.37
N PRO A 62 -13.72 19.96 12.42
CA PRO A 62 -15.10 19.64 12.78
C PRO A 62 -16.10 19.83 11.62
N GLU A 63 -15.71 20.62 10.61
CA GLU A 63 -16.49 20.94 9.42
C GLU A 63 -16.55 19.82 8.37
N THR A 64 -15.65 18.83 8.39
CA THR A 64 -15.67 17.69 7.43
C THR A 64 -16.41 16.47 7.96
N ALA A 65 -16.93 16.52 9.19
CA ALA A 65 -17.82 15.50 9.74
C ALA A 65 -19.24 15.61 9.13
N ARG A 66 -19.34 15.63 7.79
CA ARG A 66 -20.54 15.12 7.15
C ARG A 66 -20.49 13.63 7.40
N LEU A 67 -21.19 13.17 8.44
CA LEU A 67 -21.57 11.77 8.53
C LEU A 67 -22.21 11.44 7.19
N HIS A 68 -21.48 10.67 6.36
CA HIS A 68 -22.08 10.06 5.19
C HIS A 68 -23.30 9.30 5.69
N GLN A 69 -24.42 9.39 4.96
CA GLN A 69 -25.55 8.54 5.26
C GLN A 69 -25.05 7.10 5.41
N PRO A 70 -25.67 6.26 6.27
CA PRO A 70 -25.32 4.86 6.37
C PRO A 70 -25.12 4.32 4.96
N HIS A 71 -23.90 3.86 4.65
CA HIS A 71 -23.62 3.32 3.33
C HIS A 71 -24.66 2.24 3.08
N GLU A 72 -25.50 2.43 2.06
CA GLU A 72 -26.49 1.44 1.69
C GLU A 72 -25.70 0.17 1.40
N ARG A 73 -25.90 -0.85 2.23
CA ARG A 73 -25.28 -2.15 2.01
C ARG A 73 -25.98 -2.73 0.78
N GLU A 74 -25.44 -2.44 -0.40
CA GLU A 74 -25.82 -3.17 -1.59
C GLU A 74 -25.69 -4.66 -1.27
N ALA A 75 -26.77 -5.40 -1.48
CA ALA A 75 -26.75 -6.85 -1.30
C ALA A 75 -25.57 -7.39 -2.11
N PRO A 76 -24.79 -8.33 -1.57
CA PRO A 76 -23.67 -8.91 -2.32
C PRO A 76 -24.18 -9.39 -3.68
N TYR A 77 -23.42 -9.10 -4.72
CA TYR A 77 -23.73 -9.50 -6.09
C TYR A 77 -23.72 -11.04 -6.16
N PHE A 78 -24.88 -11.68 -6.03
CA PHE A 78 -25.01 -13.12 -6.19
C PHE A 78 -25.00 -13.45 -7.69
N PHE A 79 -23.87 -13.96 -8.19
CA PHE A 79 -23.72 -14.42 -9.59
C PHE A 79 -24.52 -15.69 -9.95
N THR A 80 -25.36 -16.21 -9.04
CA THR A 80 -26.15 -17.40 -9.30
C THR A 80 -27.62 -17.10 -9.01
N THR A 81 -28.31 -16.58 -10.00
CA THR A 81 -29.74 -16.87 -10.11
C THR A 81 -29.78 -18.28 -10.71
N PRO A 82 -30.17 -19.33 -9.97
CA PRO A 82 -30.43 -20.60 -10.63
C PRO A 82 -31.59 -20.36 -11.59
N ALA A 83 -31.34 -20.57 -12.88
CA ALA A 83 -32.40 -20.61 -13.88
C ALA A 83 -33.48 -21.60 -13.41
N PRO A 84 -34.78 -21.32 -13.60
CA PRO A 84 -35.81 -22.29 -13.30
C PRO A 84 -35.54 -23.54 -14.14
N VAL A 85 -35.26 -24.65 -13.47
CA VAL A 85 -35.18 -25.97 -14.10
C VAL A 85 -36.59 -26.33 -14.55
N ASP A 86 -36.88 -26.05 -15.82
CA ASP A 86 -38.12 -26.47 -16.45
C ASP A 86 -38.13 -28.01 -16.45
N GLN A 87 -39.16 -28.58 -15.84
CA GLN A 87 -39.25 -30.01 -15.61
C GLN A 87 -39.39 -30.71 -16.94
N LEU A 88 -38.32 -31.38 -17.38
CA LEU A 88 -38.37 -32.26 -18.55
C LEU A 88 -39.28 -33.44 -18.23
N HIS A 89 -40.51 -33.37 -18.74
CA HIS A 89 -41.44 -34.49 -18.78
C HIS A 89 -40.86 -35.59 -19.67
N TYR A 90 -40.40 -36.69 -19.08
CA TYR A 90 -40.17 -37.93 -19.81
C TYR A 90 -41.51 -38.66 -19.96
N THR A 91 -41.98 -38.79 -21.20
CA THR A 91 -43.06 -39.70 -21.61
C THR A 91 -42.55 -41.12 -21.75
#